data_AF-A0A3C0VIY6-F1
#
_entry.id   AF-A0A3C0VIY6-F1
#
_cell.length_a   1.000
_cell.length_b   1.000
_cell.length_c   1.000
_cell.angle_alpha   90.00
_cell.angle_beta   90.00
_cell.angle_gamma   90.00
#
_symmetry.space_group_name_H-M   'P 1'
#
loop_
_entity.id
_entity.type
_entity.pdbx_description
1 polymer ?
#
loop_
_entity_poly.entity_id
_entity_poly.type
_entity_poly.pdbx_seq_one_letter_code
_entity_poly.pdbx_strand_id
1 'polypeptide(L)'
;MPDTRATPPRDEGVHDAAGGSIAAAPDEDAAAAIARLQDENARLRAELDSVRALPGEPVAGPPAASTAPAVQFQSARLRAAYQEVAASTSKVRTLAILRSLSEYAAEQDLELVPILREAMRRGDADVCRMAMQMLSPYESAEILPALEQALAIPDQQTRLMALTPAGAIKDPQVANLLEQAMNCADEDVRARALEIAREQPPELQILSLAKGLSSSYSDARAESLSDLLLRGDKAAVGTVLSGLQSSDAEFRREVNETLLFLIDREFESYEQAVEWWSSNQSRYDDDLVEK
;
A
#
# COMPACT_ATOMS: atom_id res chain seq x y z
N MET A 1 -28.61 79.58 21.31
CA MET A 1 -27.75 79.44 20.12
C MET A 1 -26.82 78.26 20.37
N PRO A 2 -26.58 77.39 19.37
CA PRO A 2 -26.51 75.91 19.46
C PRO A 2 -25.13 75.43 19.95
N ASP A 3 -24.84 74.14 20.20
CA ASP A 3 -24.96 73.06 19.22
C ASP A 3 -24.83 71.64 19.82
N THR A 4 -25.34 70.72 19.02
CA THR A 4 -25.46 69.26 19.07
C THR A 4 -24.24 68.44 19.50
N ARG A 5 -24.48 67.38 20.31
CA ARG A 5 -24.31 65.94 19.99
C ARG A 5 -24.09 65.06 21.25
N ALA A 6 -24.68 63.86 21.16
CA ALA A 6 -24.27 62.58 21.74
C ALA A 6 -24.56 62.28 23.24
N THR A 7 -25.65 61.53 23.49
CA THR A 7 -25.76 60.16 24.07
C THR A 7 -27.04 59.97 24.90
N PRO A 8 -27.76 58.86 24.73
CA PRO A 8 -28.58 58.29 25.81
C PRO A 8 -28.33 56.77 25.98
N PRO A 9 -28.93 56.09 26.98
CA PRO A 9 -29.03 56.47 28.38
C PRO A 9 -28.41 55.39 29.30
N ARG A 10 -28.25 55.76 30.58
CA ARG A 10 -28.12 54.84 31.71
C ARG A 10 -29.44 54.09 31.88
N ASP A 11 -29.37 52.77 31.99
CA ASP A 11 -30.46 51.96 32.50
C ASP A 11 -30.03 51.38 33.85
N GLU A 12 -30.54 52.00 34.91
CA GLU A 12 -30.46 51.54 36.30
C GLU A 12 -31.63 50.58 36.52
N GLY A 13 -31.37 49.28 36.36
CA GLY A 13 -32.26 48.22 36.81
C GLY A 13 -31.78 47.64 38.14
N VAL A 14 -32.29 48.19 39.25
CA VAL A 14 -32.17 47.63 40.60
C VAL A 14 -33.09 46.42 40.70
N HIS A 15 -32.56 45.25 41.06
CA HIS A 15 -33.30 44.28 41.85
C HIS A 15 -32.38 43.51 42.80
N ASP A 16 -32.72 43.62 44.08
CA ASP A 16 -32.27 42.81 45.22
C ASP A 16 -32.08 41.32 44.88
N ALA A 17 -31.05 40.70 45.44
CA ALA A 17 -31.22 39.67 46.45
C ALA A 17 -29.89 38.95 46.78
N ALA A 18 -29.64 38.86 48.09
CA ALA A 18 -29.05 37.73 48.79
C ALA A 18 -27.65 37.24 48.39
N GLY A 19 -26.72 37.40 49.34
CA GLY A 19 -25.50 36.60 49.40
C GLY A 19 -25.83 35.12 49.41
N GLY A 20 -25.27 34.40 48.45
CA GLY A 20 -25.26 32.95 48.37
C GLY A 20 -23.84 32.49 48.08
N SER A 21 -23.18 31.98 49.10
CA SER A 21 -21.95 31.20 48.97
C SER A 21 -22.22 30.02 48.03
N ILE A 22 -21.66 30.05 46.81
CA ILE A 22 -21.61 28.87 45.95
C ILE A 22 -20.37 28.09 46.40
N ALA A 23 -20.56 27.26 47.42
CA ALA A 23 -19.68 26.14 47.67
C ALA A 23 -19.70 25.25 46.42
N ALA A 24 -18.55 25.16 45.73
CA ALA A 24 -18.36 24.22 44.64
C ALA A 24 -18.56 22.80 45.20
N ALA A 25 -19.66 22.15 44.81
CA ALA A 25 -19.85 20.73 45.05
C ALA A 25 -18.75 19.97 44.30
N PRO A 26 -18.10 18.96 44.92
CA PRO A 26 -17.13 18.16 44.21
C PRO A 26 -17.84 17.34 43.15
N ASP A 27 -17.23 17.27 41.98
CA ASP A 27 -17.66 16.55 40.78
C ASP A 27 -17.70 15.03 41.07
N GLU A 28 -18.75 14.59 41.77
CA GLU A 28 -18.95 13.22 42.27
C GLU A 28 -18.91 12.20 41.13
N ASP A 29 -19.36 12.59 39.94
CA ASP A 29 -19.34 11.78 38.72
C ASP A 29 -17.93 11.60 38.14
N ALA A 30 -17.08 12.62 38.19
CA ALA A 30 -15.70 12.52 37.71
C ALA A 30 -14.84 11.65 38.65
N ALA A 31 -15.03 11.80 39.97
CA ALA A 31 -14.37 10.95 40.95
C ALA A 31 -14.80 9.48 40.83
N ALA A 32 -16.10 9.22 40.60
CA ALA A 32 -16.62 7.88 40.36
C ALA A 32 -16.10 7.27 39.05
N ALA A 33 -15.96 8.06 37.98
CA ALA A 33 -15.41 7.60 36.71
C ALA A 33 -13.92 7.23 36.82
N ILE A 34 -13.13 8.03 37.54
CA ILE A 34 -11.71 7.74 37.79
C ILE A 34 -11.55 6.46 38.61
N ALA A 35 -12.37 6.26 39.64
CA ALA A 35 -12.34 5.03 40.44
C ALA A 35 -12.65 3.78 39.59
N ARG A 36 -13.66 3.84 38.71
CA ARG A 36 -13.99 2.74 37.79
C ARG A 36 -12.83 2.39 36.85
N LEU A 37 -12.17 3.40 36.28
CA LEU A 37 -11.03 3.19 35.38
C LEU A 37 -9.79 2.64 36.09
N GLN A 38 -9.60 2.97 37.37
CA GLN A 38 -8.53 2.42 38.19
C GLN A 38 -8.78 0.96 38.54
N ASP A 39 -10.02 0.60 38.87
CA ASP A 39 -10.43 -0.78 39.13
C ASP A 39 -10.30 -1.65 37.87
N GLU A 40 -10.69 -1.12 36.70
CA GLU A 40 -10.55 -1.83 35.43
C GLU A 40 -9.08 -2.01 35.03
N ASN A 41 -8.22 -1.01 35.25
CA ASN A 41 -6.78 -1.16 35.07
C ASN A 41 -6.17 -2.21 36.01
N ALA A 42 -6.58 -2.25 37.27
CA ALA A 42 -6.11 -3.23 38.23
C ALA A 42 -6.51 -4.66 37.81
N ARG A 43 -7.74 -4.82 37.32
CA ARG A 43 -8.24 -6.09 36.78
C ARG A 43 -7.44 -6.54 35.55
N LEU A 44 -7.24 -5.65 34.57
CA LEU A 44 -6.49 -5.97 33.35
C LEU A 44 -5.02 -6.33 33.65
N ARG A 45 -4.40 -5.69 34.65
CA ARG A 45 -3.05 -6.05 35.10
C ARG A 45 -3.01 -7.44 35.74
N ALA A 46 -3.98 -7.77 36.59
CA ALA A 46 -4.08 -9.10 37.19
C ALA A 46 -4.34 -10.20 36.14
N GLU A 47 -5.12 -9.89 35.11
CA GLU A 47 -5.38 -10.77 33.97
C GLU A 47 -4.12 -10.98 33.12
N LEU A 48 -3.36 -9.91 32.84
CA LEU A 48 -2.08 -10.00 32.15
C LEU A 48 -1.05 -10.83 32.93
N ASP A 49 -0.98 -10.65 34.25
CA ASP A 49 -0.08 -11.42 35.11
C ASP A 49 -0.52 -12.89 35.21
N SER A 50 -1.83 -13.17 35.18
CA SER A 50 -2.37 -14.53 35.11
C SER A 50 -2.02 -15.19 33.77
N VAL A 51 -2.14 -14.47 32.65
CA VAL A 51 -1.73 -14.95 31.32
C VAL A 51 -0.22 -15.22 31.26
N ARG A 52 0.60 -14.38 31.90
CA ARG A 52 2.06 -14.60 32.02
C ARG A 52 2.44 -15.78 32.91
N ALA A 53 1.60 -16.10 33.90
CA ALA A 53 1.84 -17.19 34.85
C ALA A 53 1.38 -18.56 34.34
N LEU A 54 0.60 -18.62 33.25
CA LEU A 54 0.27 -19.88 32.59
C LEU A 54 1.56 -20.48 31.96
N PRO A 55 1.90 -21.75 32.26
CA PRO A 55 2.99 -22.42 31.57
C PRO A 55 2.58 -22.61 30.11
N GLY A 56 3.16 -21.79 29.23
CA GLY A 56 2.88 -21.87 27.81
C GLY A 56 3.26 -23.24 27.25
N GLU A 57 2.34 -23.85 26.49
CA GLU A 57 2.75 -24.72 25.40
C GLU A 57 3.77 -23.95 24.53
N PRO A 58 4.75 -24.63 23.89
CA PRO A 58 5.75 -23.97 23.08
C PRO A 58 5.07 -23.42 21.81
N VAL A 59 4.43 -22.26 21.95
CA VAL A 59 4.21 -21.35 20.85
C VAL A 59 5.61 -21.02 20.36
N ALA A 60 5.92 -21.47 19.15
CA ALA A 60 7.17 -21.10 18.49
C ALA A 60 7.36 -19.60 18.71
N GLY A 61 8.39 -19.23 19.49
CA GLY A 61 8.77 -17.84 19.62
C GLY A 61 8.97 -17.27 18.21
N PRO A 62 8.88 -15.94 18.04
CA PRO A 62 9.35 -15.34 16.79
C PRO A 62 10.72 -15.97 16.49
N PRO A 63 10.93 -16.51 15.28
CA PRO A 63 12.12 -17.30 14.99
C PRO A 63 13.31 -16.53 15.53
N ALA A 64 14.04 -17.17 16.45
CA ALA A 64 15.20 -16.59 17.15
C ALA A 64 15.93 -15.73 16.14
N ALA A 65 15.90 -14.40 16.35
CA ALA A 65 16.20 -13.37 15.38
C ALA A 65 17.02 -13.99 14.26
N SER A 66 16.33 -14.39 13.17
CA SER A 66 17.03 -14.87 11.99
C SER A 66 18.00 -13.75 11.73
N THR A 67 19.28 -13.98 12.02
CA THR A 67 20.33 -13.04 11.76
C THR A 67 20.32 -12.97 10.26
N ALA A 68 19.48 -12.08 9.74
CA ALA A 68 19.46 -11.73 8.34
C ALA A 68 20.93 -11.55 8.00
N PRO A 69 21.44 -12.24 6.96
CA PRO A 69 22.85 -12.20 6.65
C PRO A 69 23.26 -10.72 6.65
N ALA A 70 24.25 -10.39 7.50
CA ALA A 70 24.68 -9.00 7.63
C ALA A 70 24.95 -8.48 6.22
N VAL A 71 24.35 -7.35 5.85
CA VAL A 71 24.50 -6.78 4.50
C VAL A 71 25.99 -6.67 4.20
N GLN A 72 26.45 -7.42 3.21
CA GLN A 72 27.87 -7.49 2.84
C GLN A 72 28.12 -6.49 1.72
N PHE A 73 29.17 -5.70 1.87
CA PHE A 73 29.61 -4.73 0.88
C PHE A 73 31.05 -5.02 0.51
N GLN A 74 31.32 -5.23 -0.78
CA GLN A 74 32.66 -5.29 -1.34
C GLN A 74 33.29 -3.90 -1.33
N SER A 75 32.51 -2.87 -1.71
CA SER A 75 32.97 -1.48 -1.68
C SER A 75 33.09 -0.96 -0.24
N ALA A 76 34.31 -0.59 0.15
CA ALA A 76 34.56 0.04 1.45
C ALA A 76 33.81 1.38 1.59
N ARG A 77 33.64 2.11 0.48
CA ARG A 77 32.90 3.38 0.46
C ARG A 77 31.41 3.17 0.69
N LEU A 78 30.79 2.20 0.01
CA LEU A 78 29.38 1.88 0.20
C LEU A 78 29.12 1.33 1.61
N ARG A 79 30.04 0.52 2.14
CA ARG A 79 29.99 0.06 3.54
C ARG A 79 29.99 1.22 4.54
N ALA A 80 30.88 2.19 4.37
CA ALA A 80 30.97 3.35 5.24
C ALA A 80 29.70 4.22 5.13
N ALA A 81 29.21 4.45 3.90
CA ALA A 81 27.98 5.19 3.67
C ALA A 81 26.76 4.52 4.30
N TYR A 82 26.64 3.19 4.21
CA TYR A 82 25.59 2.43 4.89
C TYR A 82 25.60 2.67 6.40
N GLN A 83 26.78 2.57 7.03
CA GLN A 83 26.93 2.79 8.47
C GLN A 83 26.56 4.22 8.86
N GLU A 84 26.97 5.21 8.06
CA GLU A 84 26.63 6.61 8.30
C GLU A 84 25.14 6.89 8.15
N VAL A 85 24.49 6.34 7.12
CA VAL A 85 23.04 6.47 6.92
C VAL A 85 22.28 5.82 8.07
N ALA A 86 22.66 4.61 8.47
CA ALA A 86 22.05 3.89 9.59
C ALA A 86 22.19 4.65 10.93
N ALA A 87 23.34 5.29 11.16
CA ALA A 87 23.59 6.09 12.36
C ALA A 87 22.98 7.50 12.29
N SER A 88 22.68 8.01 11.09
CA SER A 88 22.18 9.38 10.91
C SER A 88 20.71 9.51 11.31
N THR A 89 20.43 10.58 12.06
CA THR A 89 19.07 11.09 12.30
C THR A 89 18.80 12.37 11.49
N SER A 90 19.82 12.90 10.81
CA SER A 90 19.73 14.16 10.07
C SER A 90 19.39 13.90 8.61
N LYS A 91 18.20 14.34 8.20
CA LYS A 91 17.78 14.39 6.80
C LYS A 91 18.83 15.02 5.89
N VAL A 92 19.36 16.19 6.28
CA VAL A 92 20.34 16.94 5.48
C VAL A 92 21.61 16.13 5.26
N ARG A 93 22.08 15.44 6.31
CA ARG A 93 23.25 14.55 6.22
C ARG A 93 22.96 13.35 5.32
N THR A 94 21.81 12.70 5.49
CA THR A 94 21.41 11.55 4.65
C THR A 94 21.33 11.95 3.18
N LEU A 95 20.71 13.09 2.85
CA LEU A 95 20.66 13.60 1.48
C LEU A 95 22.06 13.92 0.92
N ALA A 96 22.95 14.49 1.74
CA ALA A 96 24.33 14.73 1.31
C ALA A 96 25.08 13.43 1.00
N ILE A 97 24.89 12.38 1.82
CA ILE A 97 25.47 11.06 1.58
C ILE A 97 24.92 10.50 0.27
N LEU A 98 23.59 10.45 0.09
CA LEU A 98 22.97 9.92 -1.14
C LEU A 98 23.45 10.63 -2.40
N ARG A 99 23.50 11.97 -2.39
CA ARG A 99 24.03 12.75 -3.52
C ARG A 99 25.49 12.41 -3.84
N SER A 100 26.30 12.11 -2.83
CA SER A 100 27.68 11.70 -3.04
C SER A 100 27.83 10.26 -3.54
N LEU A 101 26.74 9.51 -3.72
CA LEU A 101 26.73 8.16 -4.28
C LEU A 101 26.03 8.09 -5.64
N SER A 102 25.73 9.23 -6.28
CA SER A 102 24.97 9.28 -7.54
C SER A 102 25.61 8.48 -8.68
N GLU A 103 26.93 8.35 -8.68
CA GLU A 103 27.66 7.56 -9.67
C GLU A 103 27.29 6.07 -9.62
N TYR A 104 27.10 5.51 -8.43
CA TYR A 104 26.74 4.11 -8.24
C TYR A 104 25.34 3.82 -8.80
N ALA A 105 24.42 4.79 -8.69
CA ALA A 105 23.09 4.68 -9.29
C ALA A 105 23.15 4.72 -10.82
N ALA A 106 24.02 5.57 -11.40
CA ALA A 106 24.21 5.63 -12.85
C ALA A 106 24.80 4.32 -13.41
N GLU A 107 25.61 3.63 -12.61
CA GLU A 107 26.19 2.31 -12.93
C GLU A 107 25.26 1.14 -12.58
N GLN A 108 24.08 1.41 -12.00
CA GLN A 108 23.14 0.41 -11.46
C GLN A 108 23.78 -0.55 -10.46
N ASP A 109 24.71 -0.08 -9.62
CA ASP A 109 25.39 -0.91 -8.61
C ASP A 109 24.38 -1.40 -7.56
N LEU A 110 24.20 -2.71 -7.46
CA LEU A 110 23.26 -3.34 -6.54
C LEU A 110 23.70 -3.25 -5.08
N GLU A 111 24.99 -3.01 -4.79
CA GLU A 111 25.45 -2.70 -3.44
C GLU A 111 24.90 -1.37 -2.91
N LEU A 112 24.38 -0.49 -3.79
CA LEU A 112 23.71 0.74 -3.38
C LEU A 112 22.31 0.47 -2.81
N VAL A 113 21.61 -0.59 -3.25
CA VAL A 113 20.21 -0.86 -2.91
C VAL A 113 19.97 -0.95 -1.39
N PRO A 114 20.78 -1.67 -0.59
CA PRO A 114 20.62 -1.70 0.87
C PRO A 114 20.77 -0.33 1.53
N ILE A 115 21.60 0.57 0.97
CA ILE A 115 21.80 1.93 1.50
C ILE A 115 20.56 2.78 1.24
N LEU A 116 19.98 2.68 0.04
CA LEU A 116 18.75 3.39 -0.30
C LEU A 116 17.58 2.92 0.56
N ARG A 117 17.46 1.60 0.77
CA ARG A 117 16.47 1.02 1.69
C ARG A 117 16.64 1.50 3.13
N GLU A 118 17.87 1.57 3.61
CA GLU A 118 18.17 2.10 4.94
C GLU A 118 17.79 3.59 5.05
N ALA A 119 18.13 4.40 4.04
CA ALA A 119 17.79 5.81 4.01
C ALA A 119 16.27 6.04 4.07
N MET A 120 15.50 5.20 3.38
CA MET A 120 14.04 5.25 3.36
C MET A 120 13.38 4.80 4.67
N ARG A 121 14.09 4.11 5.57
CA ARG A 121 13.51 3.52 6.79
C ARG A 121 12.74 4.51 7.66
N ARG A 122 13.18 5.77 7.69
CA ARG A 122 12.55 6.81 8.51
C ARG A 122 11.39 7.53 7.82
N GLY A 123 11.14 7.28 6.53
CA GLY A 123 10.00 7.81 5.80
C GLY A 123 10.03 9.33 5.54
N ASP A 124 11.20 9.99 5.59
CA ASP A 124 11.28 11.41 5.18
C ASP A 124 11.08 11.52 3.68
N ALA A 125 10.04 12.24 3.25
CA ALA A 125 9.63 12.31 1.85
C ALA A 125 10.73 12.76 0.88
N ASP A 126 11.64 13.66 1.28
CA ASP A 126 12.72 14.09 0.36
C ASP A 126 13.81 13.02 0.23
N VAL A 127 14.12 12.32 1.32
CA VAL A 127 15.06 11.20 1.31
C VAL A 127 14.49 10.06 0.47
N CYS A 128 13.21 9.74 0.63
CA CYS A 128 12.53 8.69 -0.11
C CYS A 128 12.45 9.00 -1.60
N ARG A 129 12.08 10.23 -1.97
CA ARG A 129 12.08 10.65 -3.38
C ARG A 129 13.48 10.64 -3.99
N MET A 130 14.52 11.07 -3.25
CA MET A 130 15.91 10.95 -3.71
C MET A 130 16.31 9.49 -3.93
N ALA A 131 15.97 8.61 -3.00
CA ALA A 131 16.26 7.18 -3.13
C ALA A 131 15.55 6.57 -4.35
N MET A 132 14.29 6.91 -4.60
CA MET A 132 13.56 6.45 -5.79
C MET A 132 14.11 7.04 -7.08
N GLN A 133 14.54 8.30 -7.06
CA GLN A 133 15.24 8.90 -8.20
C GLN A 133 16.52 8.14 -8.53
N MET A 134 17.28 7.71 -7.51
CA MET A 134 18.48 6.90 -7.68
C MET A 134 18.18 5.48 -8.16
N LEU A 135 17.03 4.88 -7.82
CA LEU A 135 16.61 3.58 -8.34
C LEU A 135 15.97 3.63 -9.73
N SER A 136 15.56 4.80 -10.20
CA SER A 136 14.88 4.96 -11.49
C SER A 136 15.58 4.33 -12.71
N PRO A 137 16.93 4.31 -12.83
CA PRO A 137 17.58 3.69 -13.99
C PRO A 137 17.72 2.16 -13.86
N TYR A 138 17.40 1.56 -12.72
CA TYR A 138 17.63 0.13 -12.49
C TYR A 138 16.58 -0.74 -13.19
N GLU A 139 17.04 -1.84 -13.78
CA GLU A 139 16.17 -2.81 -14.47
C GLU A 139 16.20 -4.21 -13.82
N SER A 140 17.05 -4.41 -12.80
CA SER A 140 17.20 -5.69 -12.09
C SER A 140 16.06 -5.93 -11.10
N ALA A 141 15.54 -7.16 -11.07
CA ALA A 141 14.56 -7.62 -10.08
C ALA A 141 15.08 -7.55 -8.63
N GLU A 142 16.40 -7.47 -8.42
CA GLU A 142 16.99 -7.35 -7.09
C GLU A 142 16.59 -6.06 -6.35
N ILE A 143 16.06 -5.06 -7.07
CA ILE A 143 15.56 -3.82 -6.46
C ILE A 143 14.11 -3.93 -5.97
N LEU A 144 13.37 -5.00 -6.32
CA LEU A 144 11.95 -5.14 -5.96
C LEU A 144 11.68 -4.93 -4.45
N PRO A 145 12.49 -5.46 -3.51
CA PRO A 145 12.28 -5.20 -2.08
C PRO A 145 12.41 -3.72 -1.67
N ALA A 146 13.14 -2.91 -2.45
CA ALA A 146 13.21 -1.48 -2.23
C ALA A 146 11.97 -0.75 -2.77
N LEU A 147 11.44 -1.20 -3.91
CA LEU A 147 10.22 -0.65 -4.50
C LEU A 147 8.99 -1.00 -3.64
N GLU A 148 8.91 -2.23 -3.14
CA GLU A 148 7.87 -2.67 -2.18
C GLU A 148 7.87 -1.79 -0.92
N GLN A 149 9.06 -1.52 -0.38
CA GLN A 149 9.22 -0.61 0.76
C GLN A 149 8.71 0.80 0.40
N ALA A 150 8.99 1.30 -0.80
CA ALA A 150 8.54 2.62 -1.23
C ALA A 150 7.02 2.70 -1.44
N LEU A 151 6.38 1.63 -1.92
CA LEU A 151 4.91 1.55 -2.02
C LEU A 151 4.22 1.60 -0.64
N ALA A 152 4.91 1.18 0.43
CA ALA A 152 4.39 1.26 1.79
C ALA A 152 4.58 2.64 2.46
N ILE A 153 5.26 3.58 1.80
CA ILE A 153 5.51 4.92 2.36
C ILE A 153 4.27 5.81 2.17
N PRO A 154 3.85 6.59 3.17
CA PRO A 154 2.64 7.42 3.10
C PRO A 154 2.67 8.54 2.05
N ASP A 155 3.84 8.95 1.58
CA ASP A 155 3.99 9.96 0.54
C ASP A 155 3.59 9.42 -0.85
N GLN A 156 2.54 9.99 -1.44
CA GLN A 156 1.99 9.55 -2.74
C GLN A 156 3.04 9.62 -3.86
N GLN A 157 3.84 10.69 -3.89
CA GLN A 157 4.87 10.85 -4.91
C GLN A 157 5.92 9.74 -4.83
N THR A 158 6.32 9.35 -3.62
CA THR A 158 7.23 8.21 -3.40
C THR A 158 6.63 6.90 -3.94
N ARG A 159 5.34 6.64 -3.70
CA ARG A 159 4.65 5.46 -4.26
C ARG A 159 4.67 5.46 -5.79
N LEU A 160 4.35 6.59 -6.41
CA LEU A 160 4.38 6.73 -7.87
C LEU A 160 5.79 6.55 -8.43
N MET A 161 6.81 7.10 -7.77
CA MET A 161 8.20 6.96 -8.21
C MET A 161 8.72 5.51 -8.11
N ALA A 162 8.18 4.70 -7.21
CA ALA A 162 8.51 3.26 -7.13
C ALA A 162 8.09 2.50 -8.39
N LEU A 163 7.06 2.99 -9.10
CA LEU A 163 6.52 2.35 -10.30
C LEU A 163 7.35 2.64 -11.56
N THR A 164 8.16 3.71 -11.59
CA THR A 164 9.02 4.02 -12.75
C THR A 164 9.99 2.88 -13.09
N PRO A 165 10.89 2.44 -12.18
CA PRO A 165 11.79 1.33 -12.50
C PRO A 165 11.04 -0.01 -12.61
N ALA A 166 9.87 -0.17 -11.97
CA ALA A 166 9.05 -1.37 -12.13
C ALA A 166 8.63 -1.62 -13.59
N GLY A 167 8.40 -0.56 -14.38
CA GLY A 167 8.10 -0.70 -15.81
C GLY A 167 9.25 -1.29 -16.64
N ALA A 168 10.50 -1.11 -16.19
CA ALA A 168 11.67 -1.63 -16.88
C ALA A 168 11.99 -3.10 -16.50
N ILE A 169 11.58 -3.56 -15.31
CA ILE A 169 11.84 -4.92 -14.82
C ILE A 169 11.01 -5.94 -15.61
N LYS A 170 11.69 -6.93 -16.22
CA LYS A 170 11.07 -8.02 -17.00
C LYS A 170 11.06 -9.37 -16.28
N ASP A 171 11.08 -9.34 -14.95
CA ASP A 171 10.99 -10.51 -14.09
C ASP A 171 9.54 -10.75 -13.63
N PRO A 172 9.03 -12.00 -13.64
CA PRO A 172 7.68 -12.33 -13.16
C PRO A 172 7.33 -11.84 -11.76
N GLN A 173 8.31 -11.66 -10.88
CA GLN A 173 8.10 -11.12 -9.54
C GLN A 173 7.57 -9.69 -9.55
N VAL A 174 7.75 -8.93 -10.64
CA VAL A 174 7.18 -7.58 -10.78
C VAL A 174 5.65 -7.59 -10.69
N ALA A 175 5.00 -8.70 -11.07
CA ALA A 175 3.55 -8.83 -10.97
C ALA A 175 3.04 -8.71 -9.52
N ASN A 176 3.82 -9.15 -8.53
CA ASN A 176 3.47 -9.01 -7.11
C ASN A 176 3.61 -7.55 -6.63
N LEU A 177 4.61 -6.82 -7.15
CA LEU A 177 4.75 -5.38 -6.87
C LEU A 177 3.57 -4.61 -7.48
N LEU A 178 3.18 -4.93 -8.71
CA LEU A 178 2.03 -4.33 -9.38
C LEU A 178 0.71 -4.69 -8.66
N GLU A 179 0.56 -5.92 -8.16
CA GLU A 179 -0.57 -6.31 -7.30
C GLU A 179 -0.71 -5.42 -6.06
N GLN A 180 0.40 -5.15 -5.36
CA GLN A 180 0.41 -4.25 -4.22
C GLN A 180 -0.01 -2.83 -4.63
N ALA A 181 0.48 -2.34 -5.77
CA ALA A 181 0.13 -1.02 -6.28
C ALA A 181 -1.33 -0.91 -6.76
N MET A 182 -1.88 -1.96 -7.38
CA MET A 182 -3.30 -2.07 -7.76
C MET A 182 -4.23 -2.20 -6.55
N ASN A 183 -3.69 -2.49 -5.36
CA ASN A 183 -4.39 -2.46 -4.08
C ASN A 183 -4.00 -1.24 -3.21
N CYS A 184 -3.38 -0.22 -3.82
CA CYS A 184 -3.12 1.04 -3.15
C CYS A 184 -4.42 1.85 -2.99
N ALA A 185 -4.53 2.60 -1.89
CA ALA A 185 -5.69 3.47 -1.65
C ALA A 185 -5.78 4.63 -2.66
N ASP A 186 -4.65 5.08 -3.21
CA ASP A 186 -4.61 6.15 -4.20
C ASP A 186 -4.89 5.63 -5.60
N GLU A 187 -5.89 6.23 -6.24
CA GLU A 187 -6.31 5.91 -7.60
C GLU A 187 -5.19 6.11 -8.62
N ASP A 188 -4.43 7.20 -8.51
CA ASP A 188 -3.30 7.47 -9.41
C ASP A 188 -2.23 6.36 -9.38
N VAL A 189 -2.02 5.74 -8.21
CA VAL A 189 -1.06 4.63 -8.06
C VAL A 189 -1.61 3.36 -8.70
N ARG A 190 -2.92 3.08 -8.53
CA ARG A 190 -3.59 1.95 -9.18
C ARG A 190 -3.56 2.09 -10.71
N ALA A 191 -3.95 3.25 -11.22
CA ALA A 191 -3.94 3.57 -12.64
C ALA A 191 -2.54 3.43 -13.25
N ARG A 192 -1.51 3.95 -12.58
CA ARG A 192 -0.13 3.82 -13.06
C ARG A 192 0.35 2.36 -13.05
N ALA A 193 -0.07 1.55 -12.08
CA ALA A 193 0.27 0.13 -12.04
C ALA A 193 -0.34 -0.65 -13.22
N LEU A 194 -1.58 -0.34 -13.60
CA LEU A 194 -2.27 -0.94 -14.75
C LEU A 194 -1.66 -0.50 -16.08
N GLU A 195 -1.29 0.78 -16.20
CA GLU A 195 -0.54 1.28 -17.34
C GLU A 195 0.78 0.50 -17.53
N ILE A 196 1.53 0.29 -16.45
CA ILE A 196 2.76 -0.51 -16.51
C ILE A 196 2.44 -1.96 -16.89
N ALA A 197 1.42 -2.57 -16.29
CA ALA A 197 1.01 -3.94 -16.63
C ALA A 197 0.73 -4.09 -18.13
N ARG A 198 0.12 -3.08 -18.77
CA ARG A 198 -0.12 -3.06 -20.22
C ARG A 198 1.13 -2.97 -21.07
N GLU A 199 2.15 -2.28 -20.59
CA GLU A 199 3.43 -2.08 -21.29
C GLU A 199 4.40 -3.28 -21.13
N GLN A 200 4.05 -4.26 -20.28
CA GLN A 200 4.86 -5.45 -20.10
C GLN A 200 4.75 -6.44 -21.28
N PRO A 201 5.75 -7.33 -21.45
CA PRO A 201 5.64 -8.47 -22.36
C PRO A 201 4.37 -9.30 -22.13
N PRO A 202 3.83 -9.97 -23.18
CA PRO A 202 2.52 -10.61 -23.12
C PRO A 202 2.28 -11.53 -21.91
N GLU A 203 3.27 -12.34 -21.54
CA GLU A 203 3.19 -13.26 -20.40
C GLU A 203 3.09 -12.52 -19.07
N LEU A 204 3.86 -11.43 -18.91
CA LEU A 204 3.83 -10.59 -17.72
C LEU A 204 2.56 -9.73 -17.65
N GLN A 205 2.05 -9.30 -18.81
CA GLN A 205 0.77 -8.59 -18.87
C GLN A 205 -0.35 -9.49 -18.35
N ILE A 206 -0.47 -10.73 -18.83
CA ILE A 206 -1.46 -11.69 -18.32
C ILE A 206 -1.31 -11.93 -16.82
N LEU A 207 -0.09 -12.17 -16.34
CA LEU A 207 0.17 -12.38 -14.91
C LEU A 207 -0.26 -11.18 -14.06
N SER A 208 0.05 -9.96 -14.52
CA SER A 208 -0.26 -8.73 -13.79
C SER A 208 -1.77 -8.44 -13.81
N LEU A 209 -2.43 -8.56 -14.97
CA LEU A 209 -3.87 -8.35 -15.09
C LEU A 209 -4.67 -9.39 -14.28
N ALA A 210 -4.17 -10.63 -14.18
CA ALA A 210 -4.76 -11.63 -13.28
C ALA A 210 -4.76 -11.19 -11.81
N LYS A 211 -3.69 -10.51 -11.37
CA LYS A 211 -3.64 -9.91 -10.02
C LYS A 211 -4.64 -8.76 -9.88
N GLY A 212 -4.77 -7.93 -10.91
CA GLY A 212 -5.71 -6.82 -10.93
C GLY A 212 -7.18 -7.25 -10.86
N LEU A 213 -7.57 -8.37 -11.49
CA LEU A 213 -8.92 -8.97 -11.32
C LEU A 213 -9.25 -9.35 -9.86
N SER A 214 -8.21 -9.60 -9.05
CA SER A 214 -8.34 -9.94 -7.63
C SER A 214 -8.21 -8.71 -6.71
N SER A 215 -8.12 -7.50 -7.27
CA SER A 215 -7.99 -6.27 -6.48
C SER A 215 -9.20 -6.05 -5.58
N SER A 216 -8.95 -5.48 -4.40
CA SER A 216 -9.98 -5.01 -3.49
C SER A 216 -10.75 -3.80 -4.04
N TYR A 217 -10.16 -3.04 -4.97
CA TYR A 217 -10.76 -1.86 -5.57
C TYR A 217 -11.44 -2.20 -6.90
N SER A 218 -12.69 -1.74 -7.07
CA SER A 218 -13.51 -2.07 -8.23
C SER A 218 -12.98 -1.48 -9.54
N ASP A 219 -12.39 -0.29 -9.49
CA ASP A 219 -11.77 0.36 -10.65
C ASP A 219 -10.61 -0.48 -11.21
N ALA A 220 -9.73 -0.97 -10.34
CA ALA A 220 -8.61 -1.82 -10.75
C ALA A 220 -9.07 -3.17 -11.32
N ARG A 221 -10.13 -3.76 -10.74
CA ARG A 221 -10.75 -4.98 -11.27
C ARG A 221 -11.34 -4.75 -12.67
N ALA A 222 -12.13 -3.69 -12.83
CA ALA A 222 -12.81 -3.35 -14.07
C ALA A 222 -11.84 -2.98 -15.19
N GLU A 223 -10.80 -2.19 -14.91
CA GLU A 223 -9.77 -1.84 -15.89
C GLU A 223 -8.94 -3.08 -16.28
N SER A 224 -8.62 -3.97 -15.33
CA SER A 224 -7.93 -5.23 -15.66
C SER A 224 -8.75 -6.13 -16.58
N LEU A 225 -10.06 -6.23 -16.33
CA LEU A 225 -10.99 -6.99 -17.16
C LEU A 225 -11.10 -6.36 -18.56
N SER A 226 -11.16 -5.03 -18.63
CA SER A 226 -11.20 -4.27 -19.89
C SER A 226 -9.93 -4.46 -20.72
N ASP A 227 -8.76 -4.47 -20.07
CA ASP A 227 -7.48 -4.70 -20.74
C ASP A 227 -7.37 -6.14 -21.28
N LEU A 228 -7.89 -7.13 -20.54
CA LEU A 228 -7.98 -8.52 -21.02
C LEU A 228 -8.95 -8.67 -22.20
N LEU A 229 -10.07 -7.96 -22.17
CA LEU A 229 -11.02 -7.89 -23.29
C LEU A 229 -10.36 -7.27 -24.53
N LEU A 230 -9.62 -6.18 -24.36
CA LEU A 230 -8.94 -5.49 -25.46
C LEU A 230 -7.83 -6.35 -26.07
N ARG A 231 -7.14 -7.18 -25.27
CA ARG A 231 -6.23 -8.19 -25.80
C ARG A 231 -6.95 -9.16 -26.74
N GLY A 232 -8.13 -9.62 -26.34
CA GLY A 232 -9.04 -10.40 -27.19
C GLY A 232 -8.46 -11.73 -27.69
N ASP A 233 -7.40 -12.23 -27.05
CA ASP A 233 -6.70 -13.44 -27.47
C ASP A 233 -7.08 -14.65 -26.60
N LYS A 234 -6.75 -15.84 -27.14
CA LYS A 234 -6.98 -17.11 -26.45
C LYS A 234 -6.28 -17.21 -25.10
N ALA A 235 -5.13 -16.56 -24.94
CA ALA A 235 -4.36 -16.59 -23.70
C ALA A 235 -5.08 -15.83 -22.57
N ALA A 236 -5.86 -14.79 -22.89
CA ALA A 236 -6.62 -14.01 -21.92
C ALA A 236 -7.82 -14.77 -21.34
N VAL A 237 -8.46 -15.68 -22.11
CA VAL A 237 -9.71 -16.35 -21.69
C VAL A 237 -9.57 -17.01 -20.32
N GLY A 238 -8.53 -17.81 -20.10
CA GLY A 238 -8.31 -18.48 -18.81
C GLY A 238 -8.19 -17.51 -17.63
N THR A 239 -7.68 -16.31 -17.87
CA THR A 239 -7.58 -15.25 -16.87
C THR A 239 -8.92 -14.56 -16.66
N VAL A 240 -9.67 -14.26 -17.71
CA VAL A 240 -11.03 -13.71 -17.59
C VAL A 240 -11.92 -14.68 -16.79
N LEU A 241 -11.80 -15.98 -17.04
CA LEU A 241 -12.53 -17.01 -16.28
C LEU A 241 -12.31 -16.90 -14.77
N SER A 242 -11.08 -16.64 -14.30
CA SER A 242 -10.80 -16.54 -12.85
C SER A 242 -11.55 -15.39 -12.17
N GLY A 243 -11.96 -14.37 -12.93
CA GLY A 243 -12.83 -13.30 -12.42
C GLY A 243 -14.17 -13.80 -11.88
N LEU A 244 -14.67 -14.95 -12.34
CA LEU A 244 -15.89 -15.59 -11.82
C LEU A 244 -15.75 -16.06 -10.36
N GLN A 245 -14.52 -16.13 -9.82
CA GLN A 245 -14.28 -16.46 -8.41
C GLN A 245 -14.54 -15.28 -7.46
N SER A 246 -14.76 -14.07 -7.99
CA SER A 246 -15.02 -12.89 -7.18
C SER A 246 -16.28 -13.06 -6.33
N SER A 247 -16.23 -12.59 -5.08
CA SER A 247 -17.41 -12.52 -4.21
C SER A 247 -18.42 -11.47 -4.66
N ASP A 248 -17.97 -10.47 -5.43
CA ASP A 248 -18.78 -9.38 -5.97
C ASP A 248 -19.65 -9.86 -7.13
N ALA A 249 -20.97 -9.89 -6.92
CA ALA A 249 -21.92 -10.36 -7.91
C ALA A 249 -22.07 -9.44 -9.13
N GLU A 250 -21.79 -8.14 -8.97
CA GLU A 250 -21.80 -7.20 -10.09
C GLU A 250 -20.58 -7.43 -10.97
N PHE A 251 -19.40 -7.56 -10.37
CA PHE A 251 -18.19 -7.90 -11.11
C PHE A 251 -18.28 -9.25 -11.81
N ARG A 252 -18.87 -10.29 -11.19
CA ARG A 252 -19.10 -11.59 -11.89
C ARG A 252 -19.99 -11.44 -13.12
N ARG A 253 -20.93 -10.48 -13.13
CA ARG A 253 -21.76 -10.18 -14.30
C ARG A 253 -20.92 -9.56 -15.42
N GLU A 254 -20.09 -8.56 -15.09
CA GLU A 254 -19.16 -7.94 -16.05
C GLU A 254 -18.19 -8.97 -16.66
N VAL A 255 -17.70 -9.91 -15.84
CA VAL A 255 -16.87 -11.03 -16.31
C VAL A 255 -17.65 -11.89 -17.31
N ASN A 256 -18.90 -12.25 -17.01
CA ASN A 256 -19.74 -12.99 -17.94
C ASN A 256 -20.05 -12.22 -19.24
N GLU A 257 -20.29 -10.92 -19.18
CA GLU A 257 -20.46 -10.07 -20.37
C GLU A 257 -19.19 -10.07 -21.24
N THR A 258 -18.02 -10.05 -20.60
CA THR A 258 -16.71 -10.18 -21.27
C THR A 258 -16.57 -11.56 -21.93
N LEU A 259 -16.94 -12.64 -21.24
CA LEU A 259 -16.91 -14.00 -21.79
C LEU A 259 -17.91 -14.18 -22.94
N LEU A 260 -19.09 -13.55 -22.85
CA LEU A 260 -20.06 -13.55 -23.94
C LEU A 260 -19.45 -12.90 -25.19
N PHE A 261 -18.72 -11.79 -25.04
CA PHE A 261 -18.04 -11.17 -26.16
C PHE A 261 -16.90 -12.03 -26.74
N LEU A 262 -16.07 -12.63 -25.88
CA LEU A 262 -14.88 -13.37 -26.32
C LEU A 262 -15.21 -14.75 -26.90
N ILE A 263 -16.17 -15.47 -26.32
CA ILE A 263 -16.43 -16.89 -26.60
C ILE A 263 -17.92 -17.24 -26.73
N ASP A 264 -18.81 -16.26 -26.79
CA ASP A 264 -20.27 -16.43 -26.93
C ASP A 264 -20.88 -17.34 -25.85
N ARG A 265 -20.39 -17.20 -24.61
CA ARG A 265 -20.79 -18.01 -23.45
C ARG A 265 -20.78 -17.23 -22.15
N GLU A 266 -21.72 -17.60 -21.29
CA GLU A 266 -21.77 -17.21 -19.88
C GLU A 266 -21.78 -18.47 -19.00
N PHE A 267 -21.37 -18.32 -17.75
CA PHE A 267 -21.26 -19.41 -16.79
C PHE A 267 -21.83 -19.02 -15.42
N GLU A 268 -22.42 -20.00 -14.74
CA GLU A 268 -22.94 -19.82 -13.38
C GLU A 268 -21.83 -19.89 -12.33
N SER A 269 -20.74 -20.58 -12.65
CA SER A 269 -19.61 -20.81 -11.74
C SER A 269 -18.28 -20.89 -12.49
N TYR A 270 -17.20 -20.62 -11.76
CA TYR A 270 -15.83 -20.76 -12.28
C TYR A 270 -15.53 -22.20 -12.70
N GLU A 271 -15.96 -23.19 -11.91
CA GLU A 271 -15.71 -24.60 -12.16
C GLU A 271 -16.33 -25.05 -13.49
N GLN A 272 -17.59 -24.66 -13.73
CA GLN A 272 -18.29 -24.91 -15.00
C GLN A 272 -17.54 -24.29 -16.18
N ALA A 273 -17.06 -23.06 -16.00
CA ALA A 273 -16.39 -22.31 -17.04
C ALA A 273 -15.04 -22.92 -17.43
N VAL A 274 -14.25 -23.35 -16.45
CA VAL A 274 -12.98 -24.04 -16.68
C VAL A 274 -13.19 -25.42 -17.32
N GLU A 275 -14.17 -26.20 -16.85
CA GLU A 275 -14.48 -27.50 -17.44
C GLU A 275 -14.85 -27.36 -18.92
N TRP A 276 -15.73 -26.41 -19.23
CA TRP A 276 -16.12 -26.10 -20.61
C TRP A 276 -14.92 -25.64 -21.43
N TRP A 277 -14.14 -24.66 -20.95
CA TRP A 277 -12.99 -24.14 -21.69
C TRP A 277 -11.96 -25.23 -21.95
N SER A 278 -11.68 -26.09 -20.96
CA SER A 278 -10.73 -27.21 -21.13
C SER A 278 -11.15 -28.17 -22.25
N SER A 279 -12.45 -28.38 -22.42
CA SER A 279 -13.04 -29.27 -23.44
C SER A 279 -13.17 -28.60 -24.82
N ASN A 280 -13.25 -27.28 -24.87
CA ASN A 280 -13.60 -26.53 -26.07
C ASN A 280 -12.47 -25.66 -26.63
N GLN A 281 -11.43 -25.35 -25.86
CA GLN A 281 -10.36 -24.43 -26.27
C GLN A 281 -9.64 -24.88 -27.55
N SER A 282 -9.59 -26.17 -27.87
CA SER A 282 -8.94 -26.67 -29.09
C SER A 282 -9.68 -26.27 -30.38
N ARG A 283 -10.95 -25.86 -30.27
CA ARG A 283 -11.77 -25.36 -31.39
C ARG A 283 -11.34 -23.96 -31.84
N TYR A 284 -10.69 -23.20 -30.97
CA TYR A 284 -10.31 -21.81 -31.23
C TYR A 284 -8.83 -21.70 -31.62
N ASP A 285 -8.52 -20.83 -32.58
CA ASP A 285 -7.15 -20.32 -32.78
C ASP A 285 -6.79 -19.25 -31.74
N ASP A 286 -5.61 -18.65 -31.89
CA ASP A 286 -5.09 -17.67 -30.93
C ASP A 286 -5.89 -16.36 -30.94
N ASP A 287 -6.58 -16.06 -32.04
CA ASP A 287 -7.46 -14.90 -32.23
C ASP A 287 -8.93 -15.21 -31.90
N LEU A 288 -9.19 -16.34 -31.23
CA LEU A 288 -10.52 -16.82 -30.86
C LEU A 288 -11.46 -17.09 -32.04
N VAL A 289 -10.92 -17.34 -33.23
CA VAL A 289 -11.69 -17.80 -34.39
C VAL A 289 -11.86 -19.32 -34.33
N GLU A 290 -13.08 -19.79 -34.53
CA GLU A 290 -13.38 -21.21 -34.57
C GLU A 290 -12.82 -21.88 -35.84
N LYS A 291 -12.08 -22.98 -35.66
CA LYS A 291 -11.41 -23.76 -36.71
C LYS A 291 -12.30 -24.84 -37.32
#